data_AF-A0A2V6BXS9-F1
#
_entry.id   AF-A0A2V6BXS9-F1
#
_cell.length_a   1.000
_cell.length_b   1.000
_cell.length_c   1.000
_cell.angle_alpha   90.00
_cell.angle_beta   90.00
_cell.angle_gamma   90.00
#
_symmetry.space_group_name_H-M   'P 1'
#
loop_
_entity.id
_entity.type
_entity.pdbx_description
1 polymer ?
#
loop_
_entity_poly.entity_id
_entity_poly.type
_entity_poly.pdbx_seq_one_letter_code
_entity_poly.pdbx_strand_id
1 'polypeptide(L)' 'MNHWQRELVASAIFVITYVLISGRQLKILPLNRPAAALLGAVLMIATGVITPERAYRAINYDTLVLLLGMMLISA' A
#
# COMPACT_ATOMS: atom_id res chain seq x y z
N MET A 1 -2.73 -0.26 22.27
CA MET A 1 -3.26 0.79 21.39
C MET A 1 -4.77 0.73 21.41
N ASN A 2 -5.43 1.81 21.82
CA ASN A 2 -6.88 1.88 21.84
C ASN A 2 -7.41 1.81 20.39
N HIS A 3 -8.63 1.32 20.20
CA HIS A 3 -9.23 1.13 18.86
C HIS A 3 -9.22 2.45 18.07
N TRP A 4 -9.60 3.56 18.71
CA TRP A 4 -9.53 4.92 18.14
C TRP A 4 -8.13 5.34 17.65
N GLN A 5 -7.07 4.97 18.36
CA GLN A 5 -5.70 5.30 17.97
C GLN A 5 -5.26 4.50 16.74
N ARG A 6 -5.63 3.21 16.66
CA ARG A 6 -5.30 2.39 15.48
C ARG A 6 -5.97 2.93 14.23
N GLU A 7 -7.25 3.31 14.34
CA GLU A 7 -8.02 3.88 13.23
C GLU A 7 -7.44 5.21 12.75
N LEU A 8 -7.03 6.09 13.67
CA LEU A 8 -6.36 7.35 13.33
C LEU A 8 -5.02 7.12 12.63
N VAL A 9 -4.18 6.21 13.15
CA VAL A 9 -2.88 5.89 12.54
C VAL A 9 -3.08 5.26 11.16
N ALA A 10 -4.01 4.31 11.02
CA ALA A 10 -4.33 3.68 9.73
C ALA A 10 -4.80 4.72 8.70
N SER A 11 -5.70 5.62 9.11
CA SER A 11 -6.23 6.67 8.24
C SER A 11 -5.14 7.65 7.82
N ALA A 12 -4.26 8.05 8.74
CA ALA A 12 -3.12 8.92 8.42
C ALA A 12 -2.17 8.25 7.41
N ILE A 13 -1.79 6.99 7.63
CA ILE A 13 -0.95 6.22 6.70
C ILE A 13 -1.64 6.10 5.33
N PHE A 14 -2.94 5.84 5.30
CA PHE A 14 -3.71 5.74 4.06
C PHE A 14 -3.68 7.06 3.27
N VAL A 15 -3.98 8.19 3.91
CA VAL A 15 -3.97 9.50 3.26
C VAL A 15 -2.58 9.83 2.73
N ILE A 16 -1.52 9.63 3.53
CA ILE A 16 -0.13 9.86 3.11
C ILE A 16 0.23 8.99 1.90
N THR A 17 -0.07 7.70 1.96
CA THR A 17 0.20 6.74 0.88
C THR A 17 -0.56 7.10 -0.39
N TYR A 18 -1.83 7.46 -0.27
CA TYR A 18 -2.67 7.85 -1.40
C TYR A 18 -2.17 9.13 -2.07
N VAL A 19 -1.81 10.15 -1.29
CA VAL A 19 -1.18 11.38 -1.80
C VAL A 19 0.12 11.07 -2.53
N LEU A 20 0.92 10.13 -2.01
CA LEU A 20 2.19 9.73 -2.63
C LEU A 20 1.99 8.97 -3.96
N ILE A 21 0.94 8.16 -4.08
CA ILE A 21 0.59 7.43 -5.32
C ILE A 21 -0.07 8.34 -6.37
N SER A 22 -0.95 9.23 -5.90
CA SER A 22 -1.75 10.14 -6.75
C SER A 22 -1.00 11.42 -7.12
N GLY A 23 -0.07 11.86 -6.29
CA GLY A 23 0.72 13.06 -6.50
C GLY A 23 1.68 12.93 -7.67
N ARG A 24 2.02 14.07 -8.29
CA ARG A 24 3.15 14.13 -9.23
C ARG A 24 4.42 13.74 -8.47
N GLN A 25 5.24 12.91 -9.10
CA GLN A 25 6.51 12.39 -8.58
C GLN A 25 7.25 13.48 -7.79
N LEU A 26 7.26 13.34 -6.46
CA LEU A 26 7.84 14.35 -5.57
C LEU A 26 9.33 14.42 -5.85
N LYS A 27 9.84 15.58 -6.28
CA LYS A 27 11.27 15.80 -6.58
C LYS A 27 12.21 15.44 -5.42
N ILE A 28 11.68 15.43 -4.19
CA ILE A 28 12.41 15.21 -2.93
C ILE A 28 12.60 13.70 -2.66
N LEU A 29 11.70 12.86 -3.15
CA LEU A 29 11.76 11.40 -2.99
C LEU A 29 11.23 10.77 -4.29
N PRO A 30 12.11 10.33 -5.22
CA PRO A 30 11.70 9.79 -6.53
C PRO A 30 11.11 8.37 -6.37
N LEU A 31 10.03 8.25 -5.62
CA LEU A 31 9.28 7.00 -5.46
C LEU A 31 8.40 6.81 -6.68
N ASN A 32 8.57 5.68 -7.35
CA ASN A 32 7.59 5.22 -8.32
C ASN A 32 6.31 4.78 -7.59
N ARG A 33 5.20 4.71 -8.32
CA ARG A 33 3.89 4.30 -7.76
C ARG A 33 3.94 2.98 -6.97
N PRO A 34 4.64 1.92 -7.44
CA PRO A 34 4.79 0.68 -6.67
C PRO A 34 5.54 0.87 -5.35
N ALA A 35 6.65 1.63 -5.34
CA ALA A 35 7.42 1.86 -4.12
C ALA A 35 6.61 2.66 -3.09
N ALA A 36 5.82 3.65 -3.53
CA ALA A 36 4.90 4.39 -2.66
C ALA A 36 3.87 3.46 -1.98
N ALA A 37 3.26 2.56 -2.77
CA ALA A 37 2.32 1.58 -2.25
C ALA A 37 2.97 0.60 -1.24
N LEU A 38 4.19 0.13 -1.54
CA LEU A 38 4.96 -0.73 -0.63
C LEU A 38 5.30 -0.01 0.67
N LEU A 39 5.68 1.27 0.61
CA LEU A 39 5.99 2.08 1.80
C LEU A 39 4.78 2.15 2.74
N GLY A 40 3.58 2.39 2.19
CA GLY A 40 2.34 2.37 2.97
C GLY A 40 2.06 1.03 3.63
N ALA A 41 2.25 -0.08 2.90
CA ALA A 41 2.09 -1.42 3.46
C ALA A 41 3.09 -1.71 4.60
N VAL A 42 4.36 -1.32 4.42
CA VAL A 42 5.39 -1.46 5.45
C VAL A 42 5.07 -0.61 6.68
N LEU A 43 4.60 0.62 6.50
CA LEU A 43 4.18 1.49 7.62
C LEU A 43 3.02 0.87 8.40
N MET A 44 2.04 0.27 7.74
CA MET A 44 0.91 -0.42 8.39
C MET A 44 1.36 -1.61 9.27
N ILE A 45 2.39 -2.32 8.82
CA ILE A 45 2.98 -3.45 9.56
C ILE A 45 3.88 -2.92 10.71
N ALA A 46 4.76 -1.96 10.42
CA ALA A 46 5.71 -1.41 11.38
C ALA A 46 5.03 -0.69 12.56
N THR A 47 3.89 -0.03 12.31
CA THR A 47 3.06 0.61 13.36
C THR A 47 2.15 -0.37 14.10
N GLY A 48 2.15 -1.66 13.73
CA GLY A 48 1.34 -2.69 14.36
C GLY A 48 -0.17 -2.55 14.13
N VAL A 49 -0.57 -1.78 13.10
CA VAL A 49 -1.98 -1.67 12.68
C VAL A 49 -2.47 -3.00 12.11
N ILE A 50 -1.62 -3.65 11.30
CA ILE A 50 -1.87 -4.98 10.75
C ILE A 50 -0.69 -5.91 11.09
N THR A 51 -0.96 -7.19 11.34
CA THR A 51 0.13 -8.18 11.51
C THR A 51 0.63 -8.64 10.14
N PRO A 52 1.91 -9.06 10.02
CA PRO A 52 2.45 -9.58 8.76
C PRO A 52 1.59 -10.70 8.15
N GLU A 53 1.10 -11.62 8.98
CA GLU A 53 0.27 -12.76 8.54
C GLU A 53 -1.09 -12.33 7.99
N ARG A 54 -1.64 -11.21 8.50
CA ARG A 54 -2.87 -10.62 7.96
C ARG A 54 -2.60 -9.84 6.68
N ALA A 55 -1.47 -9.14 6.60
CA ALA A 55 -1.05 -8.45 5.38
C ALA A 55 -0.88 -9.42 4.22
N TYR A 56 -0.16 -10.54 4.42
CA TYR A 56 0.01 -11.57 3.39
C TYR A 56 -1.32 -12.20 2.97
N ARG A 57 -2.22 -12.47 3.91
CA ARG A 57 -3.56 -13.00 3.58
C ARG A 57 -4.45 -12.00 2.84
N ALA A 58 -4.15 -10.70 2.91
CA ALA A 58 -4.88 -9.69 2.15
C ALA A 58 -4.46 -9.65 0.66
N ILE A 59 -3.38 -10.34 0.27
CA ILE A 59 -2.93 -10.40 -1.13
C ILE A 59 -3.82 -11.40 -1.89
N ASN A 60 -4.52 -10.90 -2.91
CA ASN A 60 -5.34 -11.73 -3.79
C ASN A 60 -4.56 -12.09 -5.06
N TYR A 61 -4.13 -13.36 -5.16
CA TYR A 61 -3.34 -13.85 -6.29
C TYR A 61 -4.15 -13.97 -7.57
N ASP A 62 -5.44 -14.30 -7.50
CA ASP A 62 -6.31 -14.40 -8.69
C ASP A 62 -6.37 -13.07 -9.45
N THR A 63 -6.51 -11.96 -8.71
CA THR A 63 -6.52 -10.61 -9.28
C THR A 63 -5.16 -10.23 -9.85
N LEU A 64 -4.07 -10.55 -9.14
CA LEU A 64 -2.72 -10.26 -9.62
C LEU A 64 -2.40 -11.00 -10.92
N VAL A 65 -2.73 -12.30 -10.99
CA VAL A 65 -2.53 -13.14 -12.17
C VAL A 65 -3.44 -12.67 -13.32
N LEU A 66 -4.69 -12.31 -13.03
CA LEU A 66 -5.61 -11.74 -14.03
C LEU A 66 -5.05 -10.46 -14.64
N LEU A 67 -4.65 -9.49 -13.80
CA LEU A 67 -4.09 -8.22 -14.27
C LEU A 67 -2.79 -8.43 -15.06
N LEU A 68 -1.91 -9.31 -14.57
CA LEU A 68 -0.68 -9.69 -15.27
C LEU A 68 -0.99 -10.30 -16.65
N GLY A 69 -1.93 -11.24 -16.72
CA GLY A 69 -2.35 -11.87 -17.97
C GLY A 69 -2.89 -10.86 -18.98
N MET A 70 -3.74 -9.92 -18.53
CA MET A 70 -4.25 -8.84 -19.37
C MET A 70 -3.13 -7.94 -19.89
N MET A 71 -2.18 -7.57 -19.04
CA MET A 71 -1.01 -6.78 -19.44
C MET A 71 -0.18 -7.51 -20.50
N LEU A 72 0.11 -8.80 -20.30
CA LEU A 72 0.88 -9.62 -21.23
C LEU A 72 0.20 -9.79 -22.60
N ILE A 73 -1.14 -9.91 -22.63
CA ILE A 73 -1.89 -10.03 -23.89
C ILE A 73 -1.89 -8.69 -24.66
N SER A 74 -1.94 -7.56 -23.93
CA SER A 74 -2.00 -6.22 -24.53
C SER A 74 -0.65 -5.63 -24.93
N ALA A 75 0.44 -6.13 -24.36
CA ALA A 75 1.80 -5.66 -24.58
C ALA A 75 2.34 -6.10 -25.94
#